data_AF-D4DN46-F1
#
_entry.id   AF-D4DN46-F1
#
_cell.length_a   1.000
_cell.length_b   1.000
_cell.length_c   1.000
_cell.angle_alpha   90.00
_cell.angle_beta   90.00
_cell.angle_gamma   90.00
#
_symmetry.space_group_name_H-M   'P 1'
#
loop_
_entity.id
_entity.type
_entity.pdbx_description
1 polymer ?
#
loop_
_entity_poly.entity_id
_entity_poly.type
_entity_poly.pdbx_seq_one_letter_code
_entity_poly.pdbx_strand_id
1 'polypeptide(L)'
;MSNINLIDIVKNIFYFIGSSAGLFAVLRPVFESKLQQDIQNAKKIIEQIGENRILYLDSSIYLHRCVSSEFFVDIDILSNDISEKKQYTRFSSHISYYFNIELKEIMNEYSNLRKYIQVPEWEPRYNDDNGKSAWYFNKKAESFYPSGEHFPANYPKHLEEAAKIADKIKIRFLRFQALTELHYIETIFHKWTVAKLYKKHNLTV
;
A
#
# COMPACT_ATOMS: atom_id res chain seq x y z
N MET A 1 -48.81 -21.39 23.92
CA MET A 1 -47.63 -21.24 23.03
C MET A 1 -48.02 -20.27 21.93
N SER A 2 -47.37 -19.11 21.88
CA SER A 2 -47.82 -17.97 21.07
C SER A 2 -47.58 -18.20 19.57
N ASN A 3 -48.67 -18.27 18.80
CA ASN A 3 -48.64 -17.98 17.37
C ASN A 3 -48.33 -16.48 17.22
N ILE A 4 -47.04 -16.13 17.18
CA ILE A 4 -46.64 -14.81 16.69
C ILE A 4 -47.15 -14.76 15.25
N ASN A 5 -48.07 -13.83 14.97
CA ASN A 5 -48.71 -13.71 13.66
C ASN A 5 -47.63 -13.39 12.63
N LEU A 6 -47.42 -14.29 11.65
CA LEU A 6 -46.42 -14.14 10.58
C LEU A 6 -46.53 -12.76 9.90
N ILE A 7 -47.75 -12.23 9.79
CA ILE A 7 -48.08 -10.91 9.25
C ILE A 7 -47.44 -9.77 10.06
N ASP A 8 -47.44 -9.86 11.40
CA ASP A 8 -46.86 -8.84 12.26
C ASP A 8 -45.33 -8.87 12.20
N ILE A 9 -44.74 -10.06 12.08
CA ILE A 9 -43.29 -10.21 11.84
C ILE A 9 -42.90 -9.54 10.52
N VAL A 10 -43.62 -9.84 9.44
CA VAL A 10 -43.34 -9.29 8.11
C VAL A 10 -43.48 -7.76 8.10
N LYS A 11 -44.55 -7.22 8.70
CA LYS A 11 -44.73 -5.77 8.82
C LYS A 11 -43.58 -5.11 9.58
N ASN A 12 -43.18 -5.68 10.72
CA ASN A 12 -42.08 -5.15 11.52
C ASN A 12 -40.75 -5.16 10.75
N ILE A 13 -40.50 -6.19 9.94
CA ILE A 13 -39.34 -6.24 9.05
C ILE A 13 -39.40 -5.11 8.01
N PHE A 14 -40.53 -4.89 7.34
CA PHE A 14 -40.67 -3.81 6.36
C PHE A 14 -40.51 -2.42 6.99
N TYR A 15 -41.12 -2.20 8.16
CA TYR A 15 -40.93 -0.94 8.91
C TYR A 15 -39.48 -0.73 9.33
N PHE A 16 -38.79 -1.77 9.78
CA PHE A 16 -37.39 -1.70 10.15
C PHE A 16 -36.50 -1.38 8.94
N ILE A 17 -36.73 -2.06 7.80
CA ILE A 17 -36.00 -1.80 6.54
C ILE A 17 -36.26 -0.37 6.07
N GLY A 18 -37.51 0.08 6.05
CA GLY A 18 -37.87 1.43 5.61
C GLY A 18 -37.28 2.52 6.51
N SER A 19 -37.33 2.33 7.84
CA SER A 19 -36.74 3.27 8.79
C SER A 19 -35.21 3.32 8.67
N SER A 20 -34.58 2.16 8.48
CA SER A 20 -33.13 2.08 8.24
C SER A 20 -32.76 2.77 6.93
N ALA A 21 -33.51 2.54 5.85
CA ALA A 21 -33.28 3.18 4.55
C ALA A 21 -33.42 4.71 4.63
N GLY A 22 -34.40 5.20 5.40
CA GLY A 22 -34.56 6.63 5.68
C GLY A 22 -33.35 7.22 6.43
N LEU A 23 -32.87 6.53 7.46
CA LEU A 23 -31.66 6.95 8.19
C LEU A 23 -30.42 6.96 7.27
N PHE A 24 -30.25 5.96 6.42
CA PHE A 24 -29.16 5.91 5.45
C PHE A 24 -29.24 7.03 4.43
N ALA A 25 -30.44 7.36 3.92
CA ALA A 25 -30.62 8.46 3.00
C ALA A 25 -30.21 9.80 3.61
N VAL A 26 -30.52 10.02 4.89
CA VAL A 26 -30.11 11.23 5.63
C VAL A 26 -28.60 11.28 5.87
N LEU A 27 -27.97 10.14 6.20
CA LEU A 27 -26.53 10.09 6.49
C LEU A 27 -25.64 10.00 5.25
N ARG A 28 -26.21 9.68 4.08
CA ARG A 28 -25.48 9.53 2.81
C ARG A 28 -24.49 10.68 2.54
N PRO A 29 -24.87 11.97 2.61
CA PRO A 29 -23.95 13.07 2.30
C PRO A 29 -22.71 13.08 3.19
N VAL A 30 -22.87 12.71 4.46
CA VAL A 30 -21.75 12.65 5.42
C VAL A 30 -20.78 11.53 5.06
N PHE A 31 -21.29 10.34 4.74
CA PHE A 31 -20.43 9.22 4.39
C PHE A 31 -19.75 9.41 3.03
N GLU A 32 -20.48 9.96 2.05
CA GLU A 32 -19.95 10.25 0.72
C GLU A 32 -18.84 11.31 0.79
N SER A 33 -19.05 12.38 1.55
CA SER A 33 -18.03 13.41 1.79
C SER A 33 -16.76 12.84 2.44
N LYS A 34 -16.90 12.00 3.47
CA LYS A 34 -15.73 11.36 4.12
C LYS A 34 -14.99 10.42 3.17
N LEU A 35 -15.70 9.66 2.34
CA LEU A 35 -15.07 8.79 1.35
C LEU A 35 -14.32 9.60 0.29
N GLN A 36 -14.93 10.68 -0.23
CA GLN A 36 -14.27 11.56 -1.19
C GLN A 36 -13.00 12.19 -0.61
N GLN A 37 -13.02 12.61 0.66
CA GLN A 37 -11.85 13.10 1.36
C GLN A 37 -10.76 12.03 1.48
N ASP A 38 -11.12 10.81 1.88
CA ASP A 38 -10.19 9.68 1.96
C ASP A 38 -9.58 9.36 0.57
N ILE A 39 -10.37 9.40 -0.50
CA ILE A 39 -9.88 9.21 -1.88
C ILE A 39 -8.90 10.32 -2.28
N GLN A 40 -9.19 11.58 -1.98
CA GLN A 40 -8.28 12.70 -2.25
C GLN A 40 -6.97 12.57 -1.47
N ASN A 41 -7.06 12.16 -0.21
CA ASN A 41 -5.91 11.89 0.65
C ASN A 41 -5.04 10.76 0.08
N ALA A 42 -5.66 9.65 -0.34
CA ALA A 42 -4.97 8.53 -0.96
C ALA A 42 -4.27 8.94 -2.26
N LYS A 43 -4.92 9.75 -3.11
CA LYS A 43 -4.31 10.26 -4.35
C LYS A 43 -3.05 11.09 -4.09
N LYS A 44 -3.06 11.97 -3.08
CA LYS A 44 -1.86 12.73 -2.69
C LYS A 44 -0.70 11.83 -2.28
N ILE A 45 -1.00 10.76 -1.54
CA ILE A 45 0.00 9.76 -1.14
C ILE A 45 0.55 9.02 -2.37
N ILE A 46 -0.32 8.60 -3.28
CA ILE A 46 0.05 7.93 -4.55
C ILE A 46 0.97 8.83 -5.40
N GLU A 47 0.60 10.11 -5.55
CA GLU A 47 1.38 11.11 -6.28
C GLU A 47 2.75 11.34 -5.65
N GLN A 48 2.81 11.48 -4.32
CA GLN A 48 4.07 11.67 -3.58
C GLN A 48 5.03 10.48 -3.76
N ILE A 49 4.53 9.25 -3.61
CA ILE A 49 5.34 8.05 -3.78
C ILE A 49 5.78 7.89 -5.25
N GLY A 50 4.88 8.21 -6.19
CA GLY A 50 5.11 8.05 -7.62
C GLY A 50 4.94 6.60 -8.08
N GLU A 51 3.80 6.32 -8.71
CA GLU A 51 3.38 4.99 -9.16
C GLU A 51 4.46 4.23 -9.95
N ASN A 52 5.06 4.86 -10.96
CA ASN A 52 6.10 4.24 -11.78
C ASN A 52 7.28 3.71 -10.94
N ARG A 53 7.68 4.44 -9.88
CA ARG A 53 8.80 4.02 -9.04
C ARG A 53 8.50 2.73 -8.30
N ILE A 54 7.27 2.55 -7.83
CA ILE A 54 6.83 1.32 -7.17
C ILE A 54 6.67 0.17 -8.15
N LEU A 55 6.04 0.42 -9.30
CA LEU A 55 5.74 -0.63 -10.28
C LEU A 55 6.99 -1.31 -10.85
N TYR A 56 8.10 -0.57 -10.94
CA TYR A 56 9.37 -1.05 -11.48
C TYR A 56 10.43 -1.33 -10.41
N LEU A 57 10.09 -1.24 -9.11
CA LEU A 57 11.07 -1.39 -8.03
C LEU A 57 11.70 -2.78 -8.00
N ASP A 58 10.87 -3.83 -8.13
CA ASP A 58 11.32 -5.22 -8.17
C ASP A 58 12.34 -5.46 -9.30
N SER A 59 12.02 -4.97 -10.49
CA SER A 59 12.83 -5.12 -11.69
C SER A 59 14.10 -4.27 -11.61
N SER A 60 14.03 -3.09 -10.99
CA SER A 60 15.19 -2.23 -10.71
C SER A 60 16.17 -2.92 -9.77
N ILE A 61 15.68 -3.59 -8.73
CA ILE A 61 16.51 -4.36 -7.79
C ILE A 61 17.10 -5.59 -8.45
N TYR A 62 16.29 -6.41 -9.10
CA TYR A 62 16.72 -7.72 -9.59
C TYR A 62 17.58 -7.61 -10.86
N LEU A 63 17.09 -6.88 -11.87
CA LEU A 63 17.74 -6.77 -13.18
C LEU A 63 18.82 -5.69 -13.18
N HIS A 64 18.46 -4.49 -12.73
CA HIS A 64 19.35 -3.34 -12.79
C HIS A 64 20.26 -3.21 -11.58
N ARG A 65 19.96 -3.94 -10.49
CA ARG A 65 20.74 -3.95 -9.24
C ARG A 65 20.95 -2.53 -8.71
N CYS A 66 19.89 -1.74 -8.83
CA CYS A 66 19.88 -0.31 -8.55
C CYS A 66 18.56 0.09 -7.90
N VAL A 67 18.63 0.94 -6.88
CA VAL A 67 17.46 1.55 -6.25
C VAL A 67 17.69 3.05 -6.14
N SER A 68 16.81 3.84 -6.76
CA SER A 68 16.86 5.30 -6.70
C SER A 68 16.75 5.79 -5.26
N SER A 69 17.57 6.77 -4.87
CA SER A 69 17.46 7.41 -3.56
C SER A 69 16.13 8.14 -3.38
N GLU A 70 15.53 8.64 -4.46
CA GLU A 70 14.22 9.31 -4.42
C GLU A 70 13.13 8.41 -3.81
N PHE A 71 13.18 7.11 -4.09
CA PHE A 71 12.22 6.15 -3.52
C PHE A 71 12.28 6.15 -1.98
N PHE A 72 13.49 6.14 -1.40
CA PHE A 72 13.65 6.19 0.05
C PHE A 72 13.23 7.55 0.61
N VAL A 73 13.58 8.65 -0.07
CA VAL A 73 13.23 10.00 0.36
C VAL A 73 11.72 10.18 0.45
N ASP A 74 10.97 9.79 -0.58
CA ASP A 74 9.52 10.02 -0.62
C ASP A 74 8.77 9.19 0.41
N ILE A 75 9.22 7.96 0.66
CA ILE A 75 8.66 7.10 1.70
C ILE A 75 9.07 7.59 3.10
N ASP A 76 10.29 8.10 3.30
CA ASP A 76 10.73 8.70 4.56
C ASP A 76 9.91 9.96 4.89
N ILE A 77 9.66 10.83 3.88
CA ILE A 77 8.76 11.98 4.03
C ILE A 77 7.37 11.51 4.42
N LEU A 78 6.82 10.50 3.75
CA LEU A 78 5.51 9.95 4.09
C LEU A 78 5.46 9.39 5.52
N SER A 79 6.51 8.69 5.94
CA SER A 79 6.63 8.16 7.30
C SER A 79 6.61 9.26 8.37
N ASN A 80 7.32 10.36 8.12
CA ASN A 80 7.29 11.54 8.97
C ASN A 80 5.89 12.18 8.98
N ASP A 81 5.25 12.30 7.81
CA ASP A 81 3.94 12.92 7.67
C ASP A 81 2.82 12.11 8.35
N ILE A 82 2.97 10.78 8.40
CA ILE A 82 2.14 9.88 9.22
C ILE A 82 2.40 10.11 10.72
N SER A 83 3.67 10.20 11.12
CA SER A 83 4.08 10.39 12.52
C SER A 83 3.60 11.72 13.09
N GLU A 84 3.67 12.78 12.29
CA GLU A 84 3.14 14.12 12.59
C GLU A 84 1.61 14.20 12.47
N LYS A 85 0.96 13.12 12.02
CA LYS A 85 -0.48 13.04 11.79
C LYS A 85 -0.96 14.16 10.87
N LYS A 86 -0.25 14.46 9.78
CA LYS A 86 -0.69 15.48 8.81
C LYS A 86 -2.09 15.16 8.29
N GLN A 87 -2.84 16.18 7.90
CA GLN A 87 -4.27 16.00 7.56
C GLN A 87 -4.50 14.99 6.42
N TYR A 88 -3.60 14.96 5.44
CA TYR A 88 -3.74 14.10 4.27
C TYR A 88 -3.41 12.63 4.54
N THR A 89 -2.84 12.30 5.70
CA THR A 89 -2.56 10.91 6.13
C THR A 89 -3.68 10.34 7.01
N ARG A 90 -4.73 11.12 7.29
CA ARG A 90 -5.86 10.71 8.13
C ARG A 90 -7.02 10.22 7.28
N PHE A 91 -7.40 8.96 7.49
CA PHE A 91 -8.58 8.35 6.88
C PHE A 91 -9.71 8.23 7.90
N SER A 92 -10.93 8.59 7.52
CA SER A 92 -12.07 8.65 8.45
C SER A 92 -13.38 8.08 7.90
N SER A 93 -13.37 7.62 6.64
CA SER A 93 -14.50 6.92 6.06
C SER A 93 -14.68 5.54 6.70
N HIS A 94 -15.77 4.88 6.34
CA HIS A 94 -16.09 3.53 6.78
C HIS A 94 -15.17 2.45 6.18
N ILE A 95 -14.33 2.79 5.19
CA ILE A 95 -13.25 1.93 4.67
C ILE A 95 -11.85 2.39 5.09
N SER A 96 -11.75 3.40 5.96
CA SER A 96 -10.47 3.92 6.47
C SER A 96 -9.55 2.83 7.02
N TYR A 97 -10.12 1.78 7.63
CA TYR A 97 -9.39 0.61 8.08
C TYR A 97 -8.52 -0.03 6.98
N TYR A 98 -9.06 -0.16 5.76
CA TYR A 98 -8.32 -0.76 4.63
C TYR A 98 -7.19 0.14 4.15
N PHE A 99 -7.42 1.45 4.01
CA PHE A 99 -6.37 2.41 3.68
C PHE A 99 -5.24 2.38 4.72
N ASN A 100 -5.60 2.41 6.00
CA ASN A 100 -4.63 2.37 7.11
C ASN A 100 -3.84 1.06 7.13
N ILE A 101 -4.47 -0.08 6.84
CA ILE A 101 -3.78 -1.36 6.75
C ILE A 101 -2.77 -1.36 5.63
N GLU A 102 -3.18 -1.06 4.40
CA GLU A 102 -2.25 -1.15 3.27
C GLU A 102 -1.10 -0.14 3.44
N LEU A 103 -1.38 1.07 3.94
CA LEU A 103 -0.33 2.05 4.24
C LEU A 103 0.65 1.54 5.31
N LYS A 104 0.16 0.93 6.39
CA LYS A 104 1.00 0.33 7.43
C LYS A 104 1.87 -0.79 6.87
N GLU A 105 1.29 -1.68 6.05
CA GLU A 105 2.02 -2.77 5.42
C GLU A 105 3.09 -2.27 4.43
N ILE A 106 2.81 -1.21 3.67
CA ILE A 106 3.83 -0.54 2.84
C ILE A 106 4.99 -0.04 3.70
N MET A 107 4.73 0.63 4.82
CA MET A 107 5.79 1.12 5.72
C MET A 107 6.61 -0.03 6.34
N ASN A 108 5.95 -1.13 6.71
CA ASN A 108 6.62 -2.31 7.24
C ASN A 108 7.56 -2.94 6.21
N GLU A 109 7.07 -3.18 4.99
CA GLU A 109 7.88 -3.79 3.94
C GLU A 109 8.97 -2.84 3.44
N TYR A 110 8.72 -1.53 3.42
CA TYR A 110 9.75 -0.53 3.21
C TYR A 110 10.89 -0.63 4.24
N SER A 111 10.56 -0.71 5.53
CA SER A 111 11.55 -0.86 6.60
C SER A 111 12.38 -2.13 6.42
N ASN A 112 11.74 -3.24 6.02
CA ASN A 112 12.42 -4.48 5.68
C ASN A 112 13.35 -4.28 4.48
N LEU A 113 12.85 -3.69 3.39
CA LEU A 113 13.64 -3.44 2.18
C LEU A 113 14.88 -2.58 2.47
N ARG A 114 14.70 -1.51 3.27
CA ARG A 114 15.80 -0.63 3.67
C ARG A 114 16.90 -1.39 4.42
N LYS A 115 16.55 -2.31 5.32
CA LYS A 115 17.52 -3.18 6.01
C LYS A 115 18.27 -4.12 5.07
N TYR A 116 17.63 -4.57 3.98
CA TYR A 116 18.25 -5.44 2.97
C TYR A 116 19.15 -4.68 1.99
N ILE A 117 18.88 -3.39 1.77
CA ILE A 117 19.65 -2.55 0.84
C ILE A 117 20.77 -1.81 1.57
N GLN A 118 20.58 -1.32 2.80
CA GLN A 118 21.60 -0.56 3.52
C GLN A 118 22.61 -1.47 4.24
N VAL A 119 23.22 -2.38 3.47
CA VAL A 119 24.27 -3.32 3.90
C VAL A 119 25.53 -3.10 3.06
N PRO A 120 26.73 -3.55 3.50
CA PRO A 120 27.99 -3.29 2.82
C PRO A 120 28.02 -3.67 1.32
N GLU A 121 27.18 -4.61 0.90
CA GLU A 121 27.07 -5.07 -0.48
C GLU A 121 26.41 -4.05 -1.42
N TRP A 122 25.75 -3.02 -0.90
CA TRP A 122 25.20 -1.91 -1.68
C TRP A 122 25.96 -0.62 -1.40
N GLU A 123 26.36 0.04 -2.47
CA GLU A 123 27.09 1.29 -2.40
C GLU A 123 26.19 2.45 -2.82
N PRO A 124 26.09 3.51 -2.00
CA PRO A 124 25.47 4.73 -2.44
C PRO A 124 26.38 5.39 -3.48
N ARG A 125 25.83 5.67 -4.67
CA ARG A 125 26.48 6.50 -5.67
C ARG A 125 25.76 7.83 -5.73
N TYR A 126 26.54 8.89 -5.53
CA TYR A 126 26.08 10.26 -5.64
C TYR A 126 26.48 10.78 -7.02
N ASN A 127 25.56 11.49 -7.68
CA ASN A 127 25.75 12.00 -9.04
C ASN A 127 26.07 10.89 -10.05
N ASP A 128 25.10 10.01 -10.31
CA ASP A 128 25.13 9.17 -11.50
C ASP A 128 25.16 10.01 -12.80
N ASP A 129 25.23 9.38 -13.97
CA ASP A 129 25.31 10.06 -15.27
C ASP A 129 24.15 11.06 -15.52
N ASN A 130 23.07 10.99 -14.72
CA ASN A 130 21.90 11.88 -14.76
C ASN A 130 21.82 12.84 -13.55
N GLY A 131 22.87 12.93 -12.73
CA GLY A 131 22.90 13.75 -11.52
C GLY A 131 22.03 13.23 -10.38
N LYS A 132 21.60 11.97 -10.45
CA LYS A 132 20.73 11.34 -9.44
C LYS A 132 21.54 10.50 -8.47
N SER A 133 21.06 10.46 -7.23
CA SER A 133 21.61 9.58 -6.20
C SER A 133 20.87 8.24 -6.22
N ALA A 134 21.61 7.14 -6.14
CA ALA A 134 21.04 5.80 -6.10
C ALA A 134 21.94 4.82 -5.36
N TRP A 135 21.34 3.75 -4.85
CA TRP A 135 22.04 2.62 -4.27
C TRP A 135 22.29 1.58 -5.35
N TYR A 136 23.55 1.22 -5.58
CA TYR A 136 23.95 0.20 -6.54
C TYR A 136 24.52 -1.00 -5.81
N PHE A 137 24.13 -2.19 -6.22
CA PHE A 137 24.77 -3.39 -5.70
C PHE A 137 26.22 -3.47 -6.21
N ASN A 138 27.21 -3.53 -5.33
CA ASN A 138 28.61 -3.60 -5.72
C ASN A 138 28.95 -5.01 -6.24
N LYS A 139 29.25 -5.10 -7.55
CA LYS A 139 29.63 -6.34 -8.23
C LYS A 139 31.11 -6.73 -8.06
N LYS A 140 31.95 -5.86 -7.52
CA LYS A 140 33.42 -6.01 -7.45
C LYS A 140 33.94 -5.82 -6.02
N ALA A 141 33.09 -6.04 -5.02
CA ALA A 141 33.40 -5.86 -3.61
C ALA A 141 34.43 -6.86 -3.06
N GLU A 142 35.55 -7.12 -3.76
CA GLU A 142 36.68 -7.91 -3.26
C GLU A 142 37.22 -7.35 -1.93
N SER A 143 37.04 -6.05 -1.66
CA SER A 143 37.42 -5.40 -0.40
C SER A 143 36.54 -5.75 0.81
N PHE A 144 35.37 -6.34 0.59
CA PHE A 144 34.45 -6.76 1.66
C PHE A 144 34.46 -8.27 1.91
N TYR A 145 35.14 -9.04 1.05
CA TYR A 145 35.26 -10.49 1.16
C TYR A 145 36.71 -10.89 1.44
N PRO A 146 36.95 -12.02 2.14
CA PRO A 146 38.30 -12.55 2.30
C PRO A 146 38.97 -12.74 0.94
N SER A 147 40.25 -12.35 0.83
CA SER A 147 41.04 -12.50 -0.39
C SER A 147 41.03 -13.96 -0.87
N GLY A 148 40.43 -14.22 -2.04
CA GLY A 148 40.32 -15.56 -2.65
C GLY A 148 38.89 -16.11 -2.77
N GLU A 149 37.89 -15.44 -2.20
CA GLU A 149 36.48 -15.81 -2.40
C GLU A 149 35.89 -15.11 -3.64
N HIS A 150 35.47 -15.90 -4.63
CA HIS A 150 34.51 -15.43 -5.63
C HIS A 150 33.17 -15.11 -4.97
N PHE A 151 32.37 -14.20 -5.57
CA PHE A 151 31.02 -13.76 -5.14
C PHE A 151 30.37 -14.64 -4.07
N PRO A 152 29.87 -14.08 -2.94
CA PRO A 152 29.28 -14.89 -1.88
C PRO A 152 28.16 -15.77 -2.47
N ALA A 153 28.16 -17.06 -2.13
CA ALA A 153 27.18 -18.02 -2.65
C ALA A 153 25.71 -17.58 -2.40
N ASN A 154 25.50 -16.72 -1.40
CA ASN A 154 24.20 -16.14 -1.02
C ASN A 154 23.76 -14.97 -1.92
N TYR A 155 24.57 -14.56 -2.89
CA TYR A 155 24.33 -13.38 -3.75
C TYR A 155 23.00 -13.41 -4.53
N PRO A 156 22.68 -14.47 -5.30
CA PRO A 156 21.41 -14.52 -6.03
C PRO A 156 20.22 -14.51 -5.08
N LYS A 157 20.37 -15.18 -3.93
CA LYS A 157 19.35 -15.27 -2.90
C LYS A 157 19.08 -13.91 -2.25
N HIS A 158 20.09 -13.10 -1.99
CA HIS A 158 19.91 -11.75 -1.41
C HIS A 158 19.12 -10.83 -2.35
N LEU A 159 19.48 -10.82 -3.65
CA LEU A 159 18.75 -10.03 -4.65
C LEU A 159 17.32 -10.54 -4.86
N GLU A 160 17.13 -11.85 -4.86
CA GLU A 160 15.79 -12.46 -4.95
C GLU A 160 14.92 -12.06 -3.75
N GLU A 161 15.44 -12.12 -2.53
CA GLU A 161 14.70 -11.71 -1.32
C GLU A 161 14.40 -10.21 -1.32
N ALA A 162 15.35 -9.35 -1.70
CA ALA A 162 15.11 -7.91 -1.82
C ALA A 162 14.03 -7.61 -2.88
N ALA A 163 14.07 -8.30 -4.03
CA ALA A 163 13.06 -8.17 -5.08
C ALA A 163 11.68 -8.66 -4.62
N LYS A 164 11.60 -9.77 -3.87
CA LYS A 164 10.36 -10.25 -3.26
C LYS A 164 9.75 -9.24 -2.29
N ILE A 165 10.57 -8.56 -1.47
CA ILE A 165 10.06 -7.51 -0.57
C ILE A 165 9.53 -6.34 -1.40
N ALA A 166 10.23 -5.92 -2.45
CA ALA A 166 9.76 -4.87 -3.35
C ALA A 166 8.45 -5.24 -4.06
N ASP A 167 8.28 -6.49 -4.49
CA ASP A 167 7.03 -6.98 -5.07
C ASP A 167 5.87 -6.94 -4.07
N LYS A 168 6.12 -7.25 -2.79
CA LYS A 168 5.11 -7.05 -1.74
C LYS A 168 4.73 -5.57 -1.58
N ILE A 169 5.70 -4.65 -1.56
CA ILE A 169 5.42 -3.20 -1.52
C ILE A 169 4.50 -2.82 -2.70
N LYS A 170 4.82 -3.30 -3.91
CA LYS A 170 4.04 -3.07 -5.12
C LYS A 170 2.61 -3.60 -5.00
N ILE A 171 2.42 -4.84 -4.55
CA ILE A 171 1.08 -5.42 -4.36
C ILE A 171 0.27 -4.58 -3.34
N ARG A 172 0.89 -4.18 -2.22
CA ARG A 172 0.24 -3.34 -1.20
C ARG A 172 -0.13 -1.96 -1.72
N PHE A 173 0.76 -1.34 -2.50
CA PHE A 173 0.50 -0.07 -3.15
C PHE A 173 -0.65 -0.16 -4.16
N LEU A 174 -0.68 -1.20 -5.00
CA LEU A 174 -1.76 -1.44 -5.94
C LEU A 174 -3.10 -1.68 -5.24
N ARG A 175 -3.11 -2.38 -4.09
CA ARG A 175 -4.31 -2.53 -3.27
C ARG A 175 -4.78 -1.19 -2.71
N PHE A 176 -3.86 -0.38 -2.20
CA PHE A 176 -4.14 0.97 -1.72
C PHE A 176 -4.73 1.87 -2.82
N GLN A 177 -4.18 1.81 -4.03
CA GLN A 177 -4.69 2.51 -5.22
C GLN A 177 -6.07 2.00 -5.62
N ALA A 178 -6.29 0.68 -5.66
CA ALA A 178 -7.57 0.09 -6.02
C ALA A 178 -8.70 0.56 -5.10
N LEU A 179 -8.47 0.74 -3.80
CA LEU A 179 -9.48 1.26 -2.86
C LEU A 179 -10.05 2.62 -3.28
N THR A 180 -9.31 3.41 -4.07
CA THR A 180 -9.79 4.70 -4.59
C THR A 180 -10.83 4.57 -5.71
N GLU A 181 -10.99 3.38 -6.29
CA GLU A 181 -11.97 3.09 -7.35
C GLU A 181 -13.36 2.76 -6.79
N LEU A 182 -13.47 2.46 -5.49
CA LEU A 182 -14.73 2.02 -4.90
C LEU A 182 -15.74 3.17 -4.85
N HIS A 183 -16.94 2.90 -5.36
CA HIS A 183 -18.06 3.81 -5.21
C HIS A 183 -18.63 3.75 -3.79
N TYR A 184 -19.22 4.86 -3.31
CA TYR A 184 -19.79 4.96 -1.96
C TYR A 184 -20.76 3.82 -1.58
N ILE A 185 -21.61 3.39 -2.52
CA ILE A 185 -22.55 2.29 -2.26
C ILE A 185 -21.80 0.97 -2.07
N GLU A 186 -20.73 0.75 -2.81
CA GLU A 186 -19.93 -0.46 -2.72
C GLU A 186 -19.18 -0.52 -1.39
N THR A 187 -18.73 0.62 -0.88
CA THR A 187 -18.01 0.70 0.39
C THR A 187 -18.92 0.38 1.60
N ILE A 188 -20.24 0.54 1.50
CA ILE A 188 -21.19 0.08 2.55
C ILE A 188 -21.06 -1.45 2.75
N PHE A 189 -20.88 -2.19 1.65
CA PHE A 189 -20.65 -3.64 1.65
C PHE A 189 -19.16 -3.99 1.51
N HIS A 190 -18.27 -3.16 2.06
CA HIS A 190 -16.80 -3.24 1.92
C HIS A 190 -16.21 -4.65 2.10
N LYS A 191 -16.73 -5.45 3.04
CA LYS A 191 -16.21 -6.82 3.27
C LYS A 191 -16.25 -7.66 2.00
N TRP A 192 -17.25 -7.46 1.14
CA TRP A 192 -17.46 -8.26 -0.07
C TRP A 192 -16.88 -7.54 -1.29
N THR A 193 -17.06 -6.21 -1.35
CA THR A 193 -16.65 -5.40 -2.50
C THR A 193 -15.13 -5.21 -2.56
N VAL A 194 -14.45 -5.00 -1.42
CA VAL A 194 -12.97 -4.92 -1.38
C VAL A 194 -12.34 -6.24 -1.83
N ALA A 195 -12.84 -7.37 -1.34
CA ALA A 195 -12.34 -8.69 -1.76
C ALA A 195 -12.55 -8.93 -3.27
N LYS A 196 -13.72 -8.57 -3.79
CA LYS A 196 -14.02 -8.65 -5.23
C LYS A 196 -13.13 -7.72 -6.05
N LEU A 197 -12.86 -6.52 -5.56
CA LEU A 197 -11.98 -5.54 -6.19
C LEU A 197 -10.54 -6.05 -6.29
N TYR A 198 -10.00 -6.59 -5.20
CA TYR A 198 -8.66 -7.17 -5.21
C TYR A 198 -8.57 -8.36 -6.16
N LYS A 199 -9.60 -9.22 -6.21
CA LYS A 199 -9.67 -10.32 -7.17
C LYS A 199 -9.73 -9.83 -8.62
N LYS A 200 -10.50 -8.77 -8.90
CA LYS A 200 -10.59 -8.14 -10.24
C LYS A 200 -9.22 -7.68 -10.74
N HIS A 201 -8.39 -7.16 -9.84
CA HIS A 201 -7.05 -6.67 -10.15
C HIS A 201 -5.95 -7.72 -10.00
N ASN A 202 -6.29 -9.00 -9.76
CA ASN A 202 -5.33 -10.08 -9.46
C ASN A 202 -4.40 -9.77 -8.27
N LEU A 203 -4.89 -8.99 -7.30
CA LEU A 203 -4.17 -8.59 -6.09
C LEU A 203 -4.52 -9.48 -4.90
N THR A 204 -5.03 -10.70 -5.13
CA THR A 204 -5.30 -11.66 -4.05
C THR A 204 -3.99 -12.30 -3.61
N VAL A 205 -3.68 -12.11 -2.33
CA VAL A 205 -2.68 -12.87 -1.56
C VAL A 205 -3.49 -13.67 -0.57
#